data_AF-A0A524CR42-F1
#
_entry.id   AF-A0A524CR42-F1
#
_cell.length_a   1.000
_cell.length_b   1.000
_cell.length_c   1.000
_cell.angle_alpha   90.00
_cell.angle_beta   90.00
_cell.angle_gamma   90.00
#
_symmetry.space_group_name_H-M   'P 1'
#
loop_
_entity.id
_entity.type
_entity.pdbx_description
1 polymer ?
#
loop_
_entity_poly.entity_id
_entity_poly.type
_entity_poly.pdbx_seq_one_letter_code
_entity_poly.pdbx_strand_id
1 'polypeptide(L)'
;MQRLQWWMFGLGLETIVLLIALVFIVNLIIQGFFLGIGLGFVNGRNRNIGSTFVTALLMSLVTWIPCIGCFIAWYFIKSRHDVGWGGALIAWIVGAIVSVIVLIVIILLFFGGIWAALLGGLIPWGP
;
A
#
# COMPACT_ATOMS: atom_id res chain seq x y z
N MET A 1 -20.65 26.82 23.24
CA MET A 1 -19.33 26.50 22.62
C MET A 1 -18.89 25.07 22.91
N GLN A 2 -19.04 24.55 24.13
CA GLN A 2 -18.57 23.20 24.51
C GLN A 2 -19.19 22.04 23.70
N ARG A 3 -20.50 22.06 23.39
CA ARG A 3 -21.14 21.05 22.50
C ARG A 3 -20.53 21.02 21.09
N LEU A 4 -20.22 22.19 20.51
CA LEU A 4 -19.69 22.29 19.14
C LEU A 4 -18.27 21.70 19.06
N GLN A 5 -17.46 21.87 20.10
CA GLN A 5 -16.11 21.27 20.19
C GLN A 5 -16.15 19.73 20.16
N TRP A 6 -17.12 19.10 20.82
CA TRP A 6 -17.31 17.65 20.80
C TRP A 6 -17.71 17.13 19.41
N TRP A 7 -18.59 17.85 18.70
CA TRP A 7 -18.96 17.50 17.33
C TRP A 7 -17.78 17.62 16.36
N MET A 8 -16.99 18.70 16.46
CA MET A 8 -15.79 18.87 15.64
C MET A 8 -14.73 17.80 15.93
N PHE A 9 -14.56 17.42 17.20
CA PHE A 9 -13.66 16.33 17.58
C PHE A 9 -14.13 14.97 17.06
N GLY A 10 -15.44 14.68 17.15
CA GLY A 10 -16.04 13.44 16.63
C GLY A 10 -15.85 13.30 15.12
N LEU A 11 -16.15 14.35 14.36
CA LEU A 11 -15.94 14.38 12.90
C LEU A 11 -14.46 14.23 12.51
N GLY A 12 -13.56 14.84 13.29
CA GLY A 12 -12.11 14.69 13.10
C GLY A 12 -11.64 13.26 13.32
N LEU A 13 -12.08 12.62 14.41
CA LEU A 13 -11.77 11.22 14.72
C LEU A 13 -12.31 10.26 13.65
N GLU A 14 -13.55 10.45 13.22
CA GLU A 14 -14.17 9.65 12.15
C GLU A 14 -13.35 9.71 10.88
N THR A 15 -12.94 10.91 10.46
CA THR A 15 -12.13 11.11 9.25
C THR A 15 -10.78 10.40 9.34
N ILE A 16 -10.11 10.45 10.50
CA ILE A 16 -8.84 9.76 10.73
C ILE A 16 -9.02 8.24 10.64
N VAL A 17 -10.06 7.71 11.28
CA VAL A 17 -10.36 6.25 11.26
C VAL A 17 -10.64 5.78 9.83
N LEU A 18 -11.47 6.51 9.08
CA LEU A 18 -11.78 6.21 7.68
C LEU A 18 -10.52 6.24 6.80
N LEU A 19 -9.65 7.24 6.99
CA LEU A 19 -8.42 7.37 6.22
C LEU A 19 -7.44 6.22 6.51
N ILE A 20 -7.31 5.82 7.78
CA ILE A 20 -6.51 4.65 8.17
C ILE A 20 -7.08 3.37 7.56
N ALA A 21 -8.39 3.16 7.63
CA ALA A 21 -9.05 2.00 7.05
C ALA A 21 -8.85 1.93 5.53
N LEU A 22 -8.96 3.07 4.84
CA LEU A 22 -8.71 3.18 3.41
C LEU A 22 -7.27 2.79 3.05
N VAL A 23 -6.29 3.38 3.72
CA VAL A 23 -4.86 3.06 3.49
C VAL A 23 -4.59 1.59 3.75
N PHE A 24 -5.17 1.01 4.81
CA PHE A 24 -5.04 -0.40 5.13
C PHE A 24 -5.59 -1.31 4.03
N ILE A 25 -6.83 -1.07 3.57
CA ILE A 25 -7.48 -1.88 2.53
C ILE A 25 -6.72 -1.76 1.21
N VAL A 26 -6.34 -0.55 0.81
CA VAL A 26 -5.59 -0.32 -0.43
C VAL A 26 -4.24 -1.03 -0.38
N ASN A 27 -3.49 -0.91 0.71
CA ASN A 27 -2.21 -1.58 0.88
C ASN A 27 -2.36 -3.12 0.85
N LEU A 28 -3.41 -3.65 1.46
CA LEU A 28 -3.70 -5.09 1.47
C LEU A 28 -4.01 -5.61 0.05
N ILE A 29 -4.84 -4.90 -0.71
CA ILE A 29 -5.17 -5.28 -2.09
C ILE A 29 -3.93 -5.20 -2.97
N ILE A 30 -3.24 -4.06 -2.96
CA ILE A 30 -2.07 -3.82 -3.79
C ILE A 30 -0.97 -4.84 -3.46
N GLN A 31 -0.60 -5.01 -2.19
CA GLN A 31 0.40 -6.02 -1.82
C GLN A 31 -0.05 -7.44 -2.14
N GLY A 32 -1.33 -7.80 -1.92
CA GLY A 32 -1.83 -9.14 -2.20
C GLY A 32 -1.67 -9.54 -3.67
N PHE A 33 -1.88 -8.60 -4.59
CA PHE A 33 -1.67 -8.81 -6.02
C PHE A 33 -0.19 -8.75 -6.42
N PHE A 34 0.53 -7.71 -6.00
CA PHE A 34 1.89 -7.46 -6.49
C PHE A 34 2.97 -8.31 -5.82
N LEU A 35 2.73 -8.79 -4.60
CA LEU A 35 3.64 -9.74 -3.95
C LEU A 35 3.77 -11.03 -4.77
N GLY A 36 2.70 -11.48 -5.42
CA GLY A 36 2.75 -12.62 -6.33
C GLY A 36 3.69 -12.43 -7.52
N ILE A 37 3.74 -11.20 -8.04
CA ILE A 37 4.68 -10.82 -9.11
C ILE A 37 6.11 -10.81 -8.57
N GLY A 38 6.34 -10.19 -7.41
CA GLY A 38 7.65 -10.16 -6.74
C GLY A 38 8.20 -11.56 -6.46
N LEU A 39 7.35 -12.47 -6.02
CA LEU A 39 7.69 -13.89 -5.81
C LEU A 39 8.05 -14.63 -7.09
N GLY A 40 7.50 -14.21 -8.24
CA GLY A 40 7.85 -14.75 -9.55
C GLY A 40 9.32 -14.52 -9.90
N PHE A 41 9.90 -13.37 -9.53
CA PHE A 41 11.31 -13.06 -9.78
C PHE A 41 12.28 -13.88 -8.92
N VAL A 42 11.82 -14.38 -7.77
CA VAL A 42 12.66 -15.14 -6.83
C VAL A 42 12.33 -16.64 -6.80
N ASN A 43 11.58 -17.12 -7.80
CA ASN A 43 11.13 -18.51 -7.91
C ASN A 43 10.40 -19.04 -6.66
N GLY A 44 9.60 -18.20 -6.01
CA GLY A 44 8.82 -18.59 -4.83
C GLY A 44 7.76 -19.65 -5.13
N ARG A 45 7.61 -20.63 -4.22
CA ARG A 45 6.52 -21.61 -4.26
C ARG A 45 5.22 -20.98 -3.75
N ASN A 46 4.10 -21.64 -4.00
CA ASN A 46 2.77 -21.20 -3.53
C ASN A 46 2.42 -19.75 -3.92
N ARG A 47 2.65 -19.38 -5.17
CA ARG A 47 2.38 -18.05 -5.75
C ARG A 47 0.92 -17.81 -6.14
N ASN A 48 -0.01 -18.64 -5.66
CA ASN A 48 -1.44 -18.48 -5.92
C ASN A 48 -1.93 -17.19 -5.26
N ILE A 49 -2.84 -16.48 -5.92
CA ILE A 49 -3.41 -15.20 -5.42
C ILE A 49 -3.92 -15.35 -3.98
N GLY A 50 -4.58 -16.46 -3.65
CA GLY A 50 -5.04 -16.69 -2.27
C GLY A 50 -3.91 -16.79 -1.25
N SER A 51 -2.78 -17.41 -1.62
CA SER A 51 -1.61 -17.54 -0.74
C SER A 51 -0.93 -16.18 -0.54
N THR A 52 -0.74 -15.42 -1.62
CA THR A 52 -0.11 -14.09 -1.57
C THR A 52 -0.99 -13.07 -0.84
N PHE A 53 -2.32 -13.19 -0.94
CA PHE A 53 -3.27 -12.36 -0.21
C PHE A 53 -3.23 -12.61 1.29
N VAL A 54 -3.14 -13.88 1.73
CA VAL A 54 -2.96 -14.21 3.14
C VAL A 54 -1.61 -13.71 3.64
N THR A 55 -0.54 -13.84 2.85
CA THR A 55 0.77 -13.27 3.20
C THR A 55 0.70 -11.75 3.33
N ALA A 56 0.04 -11.05 2.40
CA ALA A 56 -0.16 -9.60 2.47
C ALA A 56 -0.99 -9.18 3.69
N LEU A 57 -2.01 -9.97 4.07
CA LEU A 57 -2.77 -9.75 5.30
C LEU A 57 -1.86 -9.87 6.53
N LEU A 58 -1.08 -10.95 6.64
CA LEU A 58 -0.15 -11.15 7.75
C LEU A 58 0.90 -10.04 7.83
N MET A 59 1.44 -9.62 6.69
CA MET A 59 2.36 -8.49 6.60
C MET A 59 1.66 -7.20 7.05
N SER A 60 0.46 -6.92 6.56
CA SER A 60 -0.29 -5.71 6.91
C SER A 60 -0.59 -5.60 8.41
N LEU A 61 -0.66 -6.71 9.15
CA LEU A 61 -0.82 -6.71 10.61
C LEU A 61 0.48 -6.36 11.35
N VAL A 62 1.64 -6.74 10.82
CA VAL A 62 2.93 -6.57 11.51
C VAL A 62 3.71 -5.33 11.07
N THR A 63 3.40 -4.75 9.91
CA THR A 63 4.17 -3.63 9.31
C THR A 63 4.02 -2.32 10.09
N TRP A 64 3.06 -2.23 11.02
CA TRP A 64 2.90 -1.07 11.92
C TRP A 64 4.02 -0.96 12.95
N ILE A 65 4.76 -2.05 13.21
CA ILE A 65 5.91 -2.04 14.12
C ILE A 65 7.15 -1.58 13.34
N PRO A 66 7.75 -0.42 13.66
CA PRO A 66 8.90 0.09 12.93
C PRO A 66 10.08 -0.89 13.02
N CYS A 67 10.78 -1.07 11.90
CA CYS A 67 11.94 -1.95 11.70
C CYS A 67 11.68 -3.45 11.93
N ILE A 68 11.19 -3.84 13.11
CA ILE A 68 10.88 -5.24 13.46
C ILE A 68 9.77 -5.80 12.58
N GLY A 69 8.75 -4.99 12.26
CA GLY A 69 7.67 -5.38 11.36
C GLY A 69 8.16 -5.79 9.97
N CYS A 70 9.22 -5.17 9.47
CA CYS A 70 9.83 -5.54 8.18
C CYS A 70 10.48 -6.93 8.23
N PHE A 71 11.21 -7.25 9.30
CA PHE A 71 11.82 -8.57 9.46
C PHE A 71 10.77 -9.67 9.63
N ILE A 72 9.68 -9.39 10.36
CA ILE A 72 8.56 -10.33 10.50
C ILE A 72 7.82 -10.50 9.17
N ALA A 73 7.63 -9.41 8.42
CA ALA A 73 7.06 -9.48 7.08
C ALA A 73 7.90 -10.37 6.15
N TRP A 74 9.23 -10.21 6.16
CA TRP A 74 10.13 -11.08 5.39
C TRP A 74 10.07 -12.52 5.87
N TYR A 75 9.91 -12.76 7.17
CA TYR A 75 9.72 -14.10 7.71
C TYR A 75 8.43 -14.75 7.19
N PHE A 76 7.32 -14.03 7.08
CA PHE A 76 6.09 -14.56 6.47
C PHE A 76 6.26 -14.87 4.99
N ILE A 77 6.94 -14.00 4.23
CA ILE A 77 7.24 -14.26 2.82
C ILE A 77 8.10 -15.52 2.68
N LYS A 78 9.19 -15.58 3.45
CA LYS A 78 10.14 -16.70 3.48
C LYS A 78 9.45 -18.03 3.80
N SER A 79 8.70 -18.07 4.90
CA SER A 79 8.09 -19.30 5.42
C SER A 79 6.90 -19.80 4.59
N ARG A 80 6.13 -18.91 3.97
CA ARG A 80 4.93 -19.30 3.20
C ARG A 80 5.23 -19.61 1.73
N HIS A 81 6.31 -19.04 1.20
CA HIS A 81 6.67 -19.16 -0.21
C HIS A 81 7.97 -19.93 -0.46
N ASP A 82 8.55 -20.56 0.57
CA ASP A 82 9.81 -21.33 0.50
C ASP A 82 10.95 -20.57 -0.21
N VAL A 83 11.07 -19.27 0.06
CA VAL A 83 12.15 -18.43 -0.49
C VAL A 83 13.24 -18.21 0.56
N GLY A 84 14.48 -17.99 0.11
CA GLY A 84 15.57 -17.56 1.00
C GLY A 84 15.33 -16.14 1.56
N TRP A 85 16.08 -15.73 2.57
CA TRP A 85 15.99 -14.38 3.15
C TRP A 85 16.23 -13.27 2.10
N GLY A 86 17.20 -13.47 1.20
CA GLY A 86 17.42 -12.55 0.08
C GLY A 86 16.26 -12.53 -0.91
N GLY A 87 15.63 -13.68 -1.16
CA GLY A 87 14.44 -13.78 -2.01
C GLY A 87 13.23 -13.06 -1.39
N ALA A 88 13.04 -13.18 -0.08
CA ALA A 88 12.00 -12.45 0.64
C ALA A 88 12.20 -10.94 0.58
N LEU A 89 13.45 -10.47 0.75
CA LEU A 89 13.81 -9.06 0.61
C LEU A 89 13.53 -8.55 -0.82
N ILE A 90 13.97 -9.27 -1.85
CA ILE A 90 13.75 -8.88 -3.24
C ILE A 90 12.26 -8.86 -3.57
N ALA A 91 11.49 -9.89 -3.17
CA ALA A 91 10.05 -9.93 -3.40
C ALA A 91 9.33 -8.76 -2.71
N TRP A 92 9.76 -8.40 -1.50
CA TRP A 92 9.24 -7.25 -0.76
C TRP A 92 9.57 -5.92 -1.45
N ILE A 93 10.81 -5.72 -1.89
CA ILE A 93 11.25 -4.51 -2.61
C ILE A 93 10.51 -4.39 -3.96
N VAL A 94 10.42 -5.48 -4.73
CA VAL A 94 9.70 -5.49 -6.00
C VAL A 94 8.22 -5.18 -5.78
N GLY A 95 7.60 -5.78 -4.76
CA GLY A 95 6.23 -5.46 -4.37
C GLY A 95 6.04 -3.97 -4.06
N ALA A 96 6.97 -3.38 -3.31
CA ALA A 96 6.95 -1.96 -2.98
C ALA A 96 7.13 -1.06 -4.22
N ILE A 97 8.09 -1.36 -5.10
CA ILE A 97 8.31 -0.61 -6.34
C ILE A 97 7.06 -0.65 -7.22
N VAL A 98 6.49 -1.84 -7.44
CA VAL A 98 5.29 -1.99 -8.27
C VAL A 98 4.10 -1.27 -7.63
N SER A 99 3.93 -1.34 -6.30
CA SER A 99 2.88 -0.58 -5.62
C SER A 99 3.00 0.94 -5.81
N VAL A 100 4.22 1.47 -5.79
CA VAL A 100 4.48 2.90 -6.00
C VAL A 100 4.16 3.29 -7.44
N ILE A 101 4.59 2.48 -8.43
CA ILE A 101 4.29 2.72 -9.84
C ILE A 101 2.77 2.75 -10.06
N VAL A 102 2.04 1.79 -9.48
CA VAL A 102 0.59 1.71 -9.62
C VAL A 102 -0.11 2.89 -8.95
N LEU A 103 0.36 3.31 -7.77
CA LEU A 103 -0.15 4.51 -7.12
C LEU A 103 0.06 5.76 -7.99
N ILE A 104 1.25 5.92 -8.59
CA ILE A 104 1.55 7.02 -9.52
C ILE A 104 0.60 6.97 -10.72
N VAL A 105 0.37 5.80 -11.32
CA VAL A 105 -0.55 5.63 -12.45
C VAL A 105 -1.99 5.99 -12.05
N ILE A 106 -2.46 5.54 -10.89
CA ILE A 106 -3.80 5.88 -10.38
C ILE A 106 -3.92 7.40 -10.17
N ILE A 107 -2.90 8.05 -9.60
CA ILE A 107 -2.88 9.51 -9.42
C ILE A 107 -2.92 10.23 -10.78
N LEU A 108 -2.13 9.78 -11.77
CA LEU A 108 -2.13 10.38 -13.10
C LEU A 108 -3.47 10.21 -13.83
N LEU A 109 -4.10 9.04 -13.72
CA LEU A 109 -5.34 8.72 -14.43
C LEU A 109 -6.60 9.33 -13.77
N PHE A 110 -6.72 9.26 -12.44
CA PHE A 110 -7.93 9.66 -11.72
C PHE A 110 -7.85 11.08 -11.16
N PHE A 111 -6.64 11.59 -10.88
CA PHE A 111 -6.42 12.96 -10.46
C PHE A 111 -5.85 13.84 -11.58
N GLY A 112 -6.12 13.50 -12.84
CA GLY A 112 -5.81 14.34 -14.01
C GLY A 112 -6.34 15.78 -13.89
N GLY A 113 -7.43 16.00 -13.15
CA GLY A 113 -7.93 17.34 -12.82
C GLY A 113 -7.02 18.16 -11.90
N ILE A 114 -6.29 17.52 -10.97
CA ILE A 114 -5.27 18.18 -10.14
C ILE A 114 -4.05 18.52 -11.00
N TRP A 115 -3.67 17.66 -11.93
CA TRP A 115 -2.60 17.96 -12.89
C TRP A 115 -2.99 19.08 -13.86
N ALA A 116 -4.25 19.12 -14.32
CA ALA A 116 -4.78 20.23 -15.11
C ALA A 116 -4.83 21.54 -14.29
N ALA A 117 -5.12 21.47 -12.98
CA ALA A 117 -5.07 22.64 -12.10
C ALA A 117 -3.63 23.09 -11.76
N LEU A 118 -2.68 22.17 -11.58
CA LEU A 118 -1.27 22.47 -11.29
C LEU A 118 -0.47 22.90 -12.53
N LEU A 119 -0.66 22.23 -13.67
CA LEU A 119 0.04 22.53 -14.93
C LEU A 119 -0.73 23.58 -15.75
N GLY A 120 -2.06 23.52 -15.76
CA GLY A 120 -2.92 24.52 -16.40
C GLY A 120 -3.16 25.78 -15.55
N GLY A 121 -2.82 25.77 -14.26
CA GLY A 121 -2.68 26.99 -13.45
C GLY A 121 -1.34 27.72 -13.66
N LEU A 122 -0.33 27.04 -14.22
CA LEU A 122 0.96 27.62 -14.63
C LEU A 122 0.97 28.09 -16.09
N ILE A 123 0.05 27.60 -16.91
CA ILE A 123 -0.14 28.06 -18.29
C ILE A 123 -1.40 28.94 -18.29
N PRO A 124 -1.27 30.27 -18.33
CA PRO A 124 -2.43 31.14 -18.50
C PRO A 124 -3.04 30.84 -19.87
N TRP A 125 -4.12 30.06 -19.87
CA TRP A 125 -5.02 29.99 -21.01
C TRP A 125 -5.81 31.28 -21.02
N GLY A 126 -5.34 32.26 -21.77
CA GLY A 126 -6.11 33.44 -22.13
C GLY A 126 -6.13 33.60 -23.65
N PRO A 127 -7.07 34.37 -24.22
CA PRO A 127 -8.33 34.85 -23.64
C PRO A 127 -9.45 33.79 -23.61
#